data_AF-A0A7R9FD43-F1
#
_entry.id   AF-A0A7R9FD43-F1
#
_cell.length_a   1.000
_cell.length_b   1.000
_cell.length_c   1.000
_cell.angle_alpha   90.00
_cell.angle_beta   90.00
_cell.angle_gamma   90.00
#
_symmetry.space_group_name_H-M   'P 1'
#
loop_
_entity.id
_entity.type
_entity.pdbx_description
1 polymer ?
#
loop_
_entity_poly.entity_id
_entity_poly.type
_entity_poly.pdbx_seq_one_letter_code
_entity_poly.pdbx_strand_id
1 'polypeptide(L)'
;CGADYVKVQQCAPDGVPLIVNACCVTVDGDADRLLYFYTDESNVFHLLDGDRIATLVAGYLMDLVKESKLKINLGLVQTAYANGSSTDYIANTLVS
;
A
#
# COMPACT_ATOMS: atom_id res chain seq x y z
N CYS A 1 -6.33 -14.38 11.56
CA CYS A 1 -6.53 -14.07 10.12
C CYS A 1 -7.31 -12.76 9.95
N GLY A 2 -7.36 -12.18 8.74
CA GLY A 2 -8.05 -10.92 8.45
C GLY A 2 -7.13 -9.69 8.49
N ALA A 3 -7.57 -8.57 7.89
CA ALA A 3 -6.78 -7.35 7.75
C ALA A 3 -6.29 -6.77 9.09
N ASP A 4 -7.15 -6.71 10.12
CA ASP A 4 -6.77 -6.22 11.44
C ASP A 4 -5.69 -7.08 12.11
N TYR A 5 -5.79 -8.41 11.99
CA TYR A 5 -4.78 -9.33 12.52
C TYR A 5 -3.41 -9.08 11.88
N VAL A 6 -3.37 -9.00 10.54
CA VAL A 6 -2.11 -8.78 9.80
C VAL A 6 -1.52 -7.40 10.08
N LYS A 7 -2.37 -6.36 10.21
CA LYS A 7 -1.91 -5.00 10.53
C LYS A 7 -1.31 -4.91 11.94
N VAL A 8 -1.95 -5.54 12.93
CA VAL A 8 -1.53 -5.46 14.34
C VAL A 8 -0.35 -6.36 14.63
N GLN A 9 -0.36 -7.59 14.11
CA GLN A 9 0.68 -8.59 14.41
C GLN A 9 1.88 -8.51 13.46
N GLN A 10 1.73 -7.81 12.32
CA GLN A 10 2.76 -7.72 11.27
C GLN A 10 3.34 -9.08 10.87
N CYS A 11 2.45 -10.06 10.71
CA CYS A 11 2.79 -11.41 10.29
C CYS A 11 1.72 -11.99 9.35
N ALA A 12 2.11 -13.05 8.62
CA ALA A 12 1.19 -13.78 7.75
C ALA A 12 0.11 -14.51 8.59
N PRO A 13 -1.14 -14.60 8.10
CA PRO A 13 -2.17 -15.39 8.77
C PRO A 13 -1.83 -16.89 8.82
N ASP A 14 -2.24 -17.55 9.91
CA ASP A 14 -2.18 -19.00 10.02
C ASP A 14 -2.93 -19.68 8.86
N GLY A 15 -2.32 -20.72 8.28
CA GLY A 15 -2.90 -21.52 7.20
C GLY A 15 -2.67 -20.99 5.78
N VAL A 16 -1.99 -19.85 5.60
CA VAL A 16 -1.55 -19.37 4.29
C VAL A 16 -0.18 -19.99 3.95
N PRO A 17 -0.03 -20.68 2.81
CA PRO A 17 1.27 -21.22 2.41
C PRO A 17 2.27 -20.08 2.20
N LEU A 18 3.45 -20.22 2.80
CA LEU A 18 4.54 -19.27 2.60
C LEU A 18 5.13 -19.46 1.21
N ILE A 19 4.86 -18.50 0.32
CA ILE A 19 5.46 -18.42 -1.00
C ILE A 19 6.31 -17.15 -1.04
N VAL A 20 7.62 -17.32 -1.15
CA VAL A 20 8.59 -16.21 -1.19
C VAL A 20 8.24 -15.25 -2.31
N ASN A 21 8.24 -13.95 -2.00
CA ASN A 21 7.90 -12.84 -2.90
C ASN A 21 6.50 -12.90 -3.52
N ALA A 22 5.60 -13.78 -3.06
CA ALA A 22 4.23 -13.76 -3.51
C ALA A 22 3.50 -12.53 -2.96
N CYS A 23 2.81 -11.82 -3.85
CA CYS A 23 1.94 -10.71 -3.48
C CYS A 23 0.65 -11.27 -2.86
N CYS A 24 0.56 -11.23 -1.54
CA CYS A 24 -0.60 -11.70 -0.78
C CYS A 24 -1.52 -10.52 -0.44
N VAL A 25 -2.82 -10.80 -0.35
CA VAL A 25 -3.84 -9.83 0.06
C VAL A 25 -4.66 -10.39 1.21
N THR A 26 -5.02 -9.53 2.15
CA THR A 26 -5.98 -9.83 3.21
C THR A 26 -7.07 -8.78 3.21
N VAL A 27 -8.29 -9.21 3.52
CA VAL A 27 -9.48 -8.35 3.64
C VAL A 27 -10.04 -8.44 5.05
N ASP A 28 -10.82 -7.46 5.48
CA ASP A 28 -11.61 -7.54 6.70
C ASP A 28 -12.97 -8.23 6.48
N GLY A 29 -13.80 -8.27 7.53
CA GLY A 29 -14.98 -9.14 7.59
C GLY A 29 -16.10 -8.78 6.60
N ASP A 30 -16.23 -7.50 6.26
CA ASP A 30 -17.16 -6.96 5.25
C ASP A 30 -16.45 -6.53 3.96
N ALA A 31 -15.14 -6.74 3.88
CA ALA A 31 -14.29 -6.50 2.71
C ALA A 31 -14.26 -5.04 2.24
N ASP A 32 -14.39 -4.09 3.16
CA ASP A 32 -14.21 -2.65 2.87
C ASP A 32 -12.77 -2.18 3.08
N ARG A 33 -11.95 -2.99 3.75
CA ARG A 33 -10.51 -2.78 3.92
C ARG A 33 -9.70 -3.93 3.38
N LEU A 34 -8.61 -3.57 2.72
CA LEU A 34 -7.60 -4.53 2.26
C LEU A 34 -6.20 -4.05 2.60
N LEU A 35 -5.30 -5.01 2.79
CA LEU A 35 -3.88 -4.81 2.95
C LEU A 35 -3.15 -5.82 2.10
N TYR A 36 -2.02 -5.42 1.52
CA TYR A 36 -1.11 -6.33 0.86
C TYR A 36 0.05 -6.67 1.81
N PHE A 37 0.67 -7.81 1.57
CA PHE A 37 1.92 -8.19 2.22
C PHE A 37 2.67 -9.20 1.38
N TYR A 38 3.96 -9.36 1.66
CA TYR A 38 4.77 -10.45 1.13
C TYR A 38 5.86 -10.82 2.13
N THR A 39 6.45 -11.98 1.95
CA THR A 39 7.65 -12.39 2.68
C THR A 39 8.79 -12.49 1.70
N ASP A 40 9.92 -11.85 2.01
CA ASP A 40 11.09 -11.85 1.13
C ASP A 40 11.93 -13.13 1.25
N GLU A 41 13.00 -13.21 0.44
CA GLU A 41 13.93 -14.35 0.43
C GLU A 41 14.67 -14.56 1.77
N SER A 42 14.72 -13.53 2.61
CA SER A 42 15.32 -13.58 3.95
C SER A 42 14.30 -13.96 5.04
N ASN A 43 13.09 -14.40 4.65
CA ASN A 43 11.96 -14.68 5.53
C ASN A 43 11.49 -13.46 6.35
N VAL A 44 11.73 -12.24 5.86
CA VAL A 44 11.24 -11.01 6.49
C VAL A 44 9.85 -10.68 5.95
N PHE A 45 8.91 -10.42 6.86
CA PHE A 45 7.55 -10.00 6.52
C PHE A 45 7.53 -8.50 6.18
N HIS A 46 6.94 -8.16 5.05
CA HIS A 46 6.76 -6.79 4.58
C HIS A 46 5.28 -6.47 4.44
N LEU A 47 4.81 -5.48 5.20
CA LEU A 47 3.45 -4.98 5.11
C LEU A 47 3.35 -3.87 4.05
N LEU A 48 2.34 -3.97 3.19
CA LEU A 48 1.97 -2.98 2.20
C LEU A 48 0.58 -2.46 2.55
N ASP A 49 0.54 -1.42 3.38
CA ASP A 49 -0.70 -0.86 3.90
C ASP A 49 -1.34 0.19 2.99
N GLY A 50 -2.41 0.83 3.47
CA GLY A 50 -3.19 1.82 2.73
C GLY A 50 -2.35 2.94 2.12
N ASP A 51 -1.31 3.42 2.82
CA ASP A 51 -0.44 4.47 2.29
C ASP A 51 0.38 3.99 1.09
N ARG A 52 0.88 2.74 1.13
CA ARG A 52 1.61 2.15 0.00
C ARG A 52 0.70 1.97 -1.22
N ILE A 53 -0.53 1.51 -1.01
CA ILE A 53 -1.53 1.35 -2.07
C ILE A 53 -1.88 2.73 -2.66
N ALA A 54 -2.18 3.70 -1.82
CA ALA A 54 -2.53 5.06 -2.22
C ALA A 54 -1.41 5.74 -3.02
N THR A 55 -0.17 5.59 -2.56
CA THR A 55 1.02 6.12 -3.24
C THR A 55 1.22 5.48 -4.60
N LEU A 56 1.06 4.15 -4.72
CA LEU A 56 1.16 3.44 -5.99
C LEU A 56 0.12 3.92 -7.00
N VAL A 57 -1.14 4.02 -6.58
CA VAL A 57 -2.25 4.48 -7.43
C VAL A 57 -2.05 5.94 -7.84
N ALA A 58 -1.66 6.80 -6.90
CA ALA A 58 -1.38 8.20 -7.19
C ALA A 58 -0.25 8.37 -8.22
N GLY A 59 0.82 7.57 -8.10
CA GLY A 59 1.94 7.59 -9.05
C GLY A 59 1.49 7.22 -10.47
N TYR A 60 0.72 6.13 -10.59
CA TYR A 60 0.16 5.72 -11.88
C TYR A 60 -0.77 6.78 -12.49
N LEU A 61 -1.66 7.36 -11.69
CA LEU A 61 -2.55 8.43 -12.17
C LEU A 61 -1.77 9.68 -12.59
N MET A 62 -0.68 10.02 -11.89
CA MET A 62 0.19 11.14 -12.25
C MET A 62 0.85 10.91 -13.61
N ASP A 63 1.34 9.70 -13.88
CA ASP A 63 1.93 9.36 -15.18
C ASP A 63 0.91 9.51 -16.30
N LEU A 64 -0.33 9.02 -16.11
CA LEU A 64 -1.42 9.21 -17.09
C LEU A 64 -1.76 10.69 -17.31
N VAL A 65 -1.80 11.50 -16.25
CA VAL A 65 -2.03 12.95 -16.36
C VAL A 65 -0.91 13.61 -17.18
N LYS A 66 0.35 13.28 -16.89
CA LYS A 66 1.52 13.79 -17.64
C LYS A 66 1.44 13.38 -19.12
N GLU A 67 1.10 12.14 -19.42
CA GLU A 67 0.95 11.63 -20.79
C GLU A 67 -0.22 12.28 -21.55
N SER A 68 -1.32 12.60 -20.85
CA SER A 68 -2.50 13.23 -21.46
C SER A 68 -2.24 14.65 -21.98
N LYS A 69 -1.20 15.33 -21.49
CA LYS A 69 -0.89 16.75 -21.73
C LYS A 69 -2.02 17.70 -21.33
N LEU A 70 -2.97 17.23 -20.53
CA LEU A 70 -4.05 18.05 -19.98
C LEU A 70 -3.60 18.70 -18.67
N LYS A 71 -4.13 19.89 -18.39
CA LYS A 71 -3.92 20.55 -17.10
C LYS A 71 -4.90 20.01 -16.07
N ILE A 72 -4.54 18.91 -15.43
CA ILE A 72 -5.32 18.26 -14.37
C ILE A 72 -4.54 18.36 -13.07
N ASN A 73 -5.19 18.80 -12.01
CA ASN A 73 -4.61 18.80 -10.66
C ASN A 73 -4.92 17.47 -10.00
N LEU A 74 -3.88 16.75 -9.56
CA LEU A 74 -4.02 15.52 -8.77
C LEU A 74 -3.69 15.84 -7.31
N GLY A 75 -4.54 15.37 -6.39
CA GLY A 75 -4.32 15.50 -4.95
C GLY A 75 -4.46 14.14 -4.27
N LEU A 76 -3.66 13.92 -3.23
CA LEU A 76 -3.73 12.72 -2.40
C LEU A 76 -4.07 13.15 -0.97
N VAL A 77 -5.12 12.55 -0.39
CA VAL A 77 -5.61 12.88 0.96
C VAL A 77 -5.23 11.76 1.91
N GLN A 78 -4.60 12.12 3.02
CA GLN A 78 -4.20 11.21 4.08
C GLN A 78 -4.78 11.67 5.42
N THR A 79 -4.90 10.75 6.37
CA THR A 79 -5.25 11.06 7.76
C THR A 79 -3.97 11.16 8.60
N ALA A 80 -4.08 11.60 9.86
CA ALA A 80 -2.95 11.68 10.78
C ALA A 80 -2.31 10.31 11.11
N TYR A 81 -2.94 9.20 10.75
CA TYR A 81 -2.41 7.84 10.94
C TYR A 81 -1.46 7.41 9.82
N ALA A 82 -1.27 8.23 8.80
CA ALA A 82 -0.36 7.94 7.71
C ALA A 82 1.10 7.96 8.16
N ASN A 83 1.90 7.09 7.55
CA ASN A 83 3.33 7.04 7.81
C ASN A 83 4.00 8.34 7.31
N GLY A 84 4.76 9.05 8.15
CA GLY A 84 5.45 10.28 7.76
C GLY A 84 6.35 10.13 6.54
N SER A 85 6.97 8.95 6.35
CA SER A 85 7.76 8.64 5.15
C SER A 85 6.92 8.58 3.86
N SER A 86 5.63 8.24 3.97
CA SER A 86 4.72 8.29 2.81
C SER A 86 4.41 9.75 2.43
N THR A 87 4.16 10.61 3.42
CA THR A 87 3.96 12.05 3.22
C THR A 87 5.16 12.69 2.55
N ASP A 88 6.37 12.36 3.01
CA ASP A 88 7.61 12.87 2.43
C ASP A 88 7.81 12.41 0.97
N TYR A 89 7.51 11.15 0.68
CA TYR A 89 7.60 10.62 -0.69
C TYR A 89 6.59 11.29 -1.63
N ILE A 90 5.36 11.52 -1.16
CA ILE A 90 4.31 12.20 -1.92
C ILE A 90 4.76 13.64 -2.24
N ALA A 91 5.21 14.37 -1.23
CA ALA A 91 5.60 15.77 -1.37
C ALA A 91 6.85 15.96 -2.25
N ASN A 92 7.86 15.10 -2.10
CA ASN A 92 9.19 15.33 -2.68
C ASN A 92 9.50 14.48 -3.92
N THR A 93 8.70 13.46 -4.25
CA THR A 93 8.97 12.57 -5.40
C THR A 93 7.77 12.44 -6.33
N LEU A 94 6.56 12.34 -5.79
CA LEU A 94 5.38 12.01 -6.59
C LEU A 94 4.67 13.25 -7.18
N VAL A 95 4.66 14.36 -6.43
CA VAL A 95 4.01 15.62 -6.83
C VAL A 95 5.01 16.65 -7.39
N SER A 96 6.32 16.37 -7.37
CA SER A 96 7.35 17.21 -8.01
C SER A 96 7.40 17.02 -9.52
#